data_AF-A0A4R6IV99-F1
#
_entry.id   AF-A0A4R6IV99-F1
#
_cell.length_a   1.000
_cell.length_b   1.000
_cell.length_c   1.000
_cell.angle_alpha   90.00
_cell.angle_beta   90.00
_cell.angle_gamma   90.00
#
_symmetry.space_group_name_H-M   'P 1'
#
loop_
_entity.id
_entity.type
_entity.pdbx_description
1 polymer ?
#
loop_
_entity_poly.entity_id
_entity_poly.type
_entity_poly.pdbx_seq_one_letter_code
_entity_poly.pdbx_strand_id
1 'polypeptide(L)'
;MTKWIGFFLSRHCRYIVSSNLKNKVDWFVINRIKEIRSELGISQVDIAVHLDVSSGFIGQVESPNYRTKYKTAHLNEIAKLLNCSPKDFWPEKPL
;
A
#
# COMPACT_ATOMS: atom_id res chain seq x y z
N MET A 1 -52.55 24.33 -1.63
CA MET A 1 -51.11 24.62 -1.84
C MET A 1 -50.33 23.33 -1.74
N THR A 2 -50.37 22.51 -2.79
CA THR A 2 -49.28 22.33 -3.77
C THR A 2 -48.00 21.73 -3.18
N LYS A 3 -48.01 20.40 -3.17
CA LYS A 3 -46.91 19.46 -3.47
C LYS A 3 -45.54 20.11 -3.74
N TRP A 4 -44.54 19.78 -2.92
CA TRP A 4 -43.15 19.75 -3.36
C TRP A 4 -42.79 18.31 -3.72
N ILE A 5 -42.72 18.10 -5.03
CA ILE A 5 -42.07 16.99 -5.71
C ILE A 5 -40.65 17.47 -6.06
N GLY A 6 -39.67 16.59 -6.07
CA GLY A 6 -38.35 16.84 -6.69
C GLY A 6 -37.18 16.48 -5.77
N PHE A 7 -36.74 15.22 -5.76
CA PHE A 7 -35.60 14.75 -6.56
C PHE A 7 -34.34 15.62 -6.43
N PHE A 8 -33.34 15.12 -5.71
CA PHE A 8 -32.01 14.97 -6.31
C PHE A 8 -31.27 13.81 -5.63
N LEU A 9 -31.34 12.65 -6.29
CA LEU A 9 -30.35 11.60 -6.15
C LEU A 9 -28.98 12.22 -6.45
N SER A 10 -28.09 12.25 -5.45
CA SER A 10 -26.66 12.28 -5.74
C SER A 10 -25.99 11.13 -4.99
N ARG A 11 -26.47 9.91 -5.28
CA ARG A 11 -25.61 8.72 -5.24
C ARG A 11 -24.52 8.95 -6.29
N HIS A 12 -23.46 9.64 -5.91
CA HIS A 12 -22.17 9.45 -6.55
C HIS A 12 -21.72 8.04 -6.18
N CYS A 13 -22.25 7.06 -6.90
CA CYS A 13 -21.64 5.76 -7.02
C CYS A 13 -20.29 6.03 -7.70
N ARG A 14 -19.24 6.23 -6.90
CA ARG A 14 -17.87 6.26 -7.40
C ARG A 14 -17.66 4.88 -8.01
N TYR A 15 -17.59 4.82 -9.33
CA TYR A 15 -16.98 3.71 -10.05
C TYR A 15 -15.54 3.59 -9.50
N ILE A 16 -15.32 2.75 -8.50
CA ILE A 16 -13.97 2.37 -8.08
C ILE A 16 -13.51 1.36 -9.13
N VAL A 17 -12.96 1.87 -10.22
CA VAL A 17 -12.08 1.05 -11.05
C VAL A 17 -10.86 0.76 -10.19
N SER A 18 -10.76 -0.45 -9.64
CA SER A 18 -9.51 -0.94 -9.05
C SER A 18 -8.54 -1.22 -10.20
N SER A 19 -8.00 -0.16 -10.78
CA SER A 19 -6.91 -0.27 -11.72
C SER A 19 -5.65 -0.51 -10.90
N ASN A 20 -5.03 -1.66 -11.06
CA ASN A 20 -3.73 -1.92 -10.45
C ASN A 20 -2.70 -0.91 -11.01
N LEU A 21 -2.32 0.07 -10.19
CA LEU A 21 -1.46 1.19 -10.60
C LEU A 21 0.06 0.90 -10.49
N LYS A 22 0.45 -0.27 -10.00
CA LYS A 22 1.85 -0.67 -9.80
C LYS A 22 2.17 -1.90 -10.64
N ASN A 23 3.43 -2.11 -11.00
CA ASN A 23 3.80 -3.28 -11.79
C ASN A 23 3.83 -4.55 -10.91
N LYS A 24 4.00 -5.72 -11.53
CA LYS A 24 4.02 -7.01 -10.82
C LYS A 24 5.14 -7.10 -9.78
N VAL A 25 6.32 -6.58 -10.10
CA VAL A 25 7.49 -6.60 -9.22
C VAL A 25 7.26 -5.73 -7.98
N ASP A 26 6.69 -4.53 -8.17
CA ASP A 26 6.32 -3.61 -7.09
C ASP A 26 5.37 -4.32 -6.11
N TRP A 27 4.36 -5.04 -6.62
CA TRP A 27 3.45 -5.83 -5.77
C TRP A 27 4.09 -7.00 -5.09
N PHE A 28 4.98 -7.72 -5.77
CA PHE A 28 5.71 -8.82 -5.17
C PHE A 28 6.49 -8.34 -3.94
N VAL A 29 7.23 -7.24 -4.10
CA VAL A 29 8.00 -6.60 -3.02
C VAL A 29 7.09 -6.15 -1.88
N ILE A 30 5.99 -5.45 -2.19
CA ILE A 30 5.03 -4.96 -1.19
C ILE A 30 4.40 -6.12 -0.41
N ASN A 31 4.02 -7.20 -1.10
CA ASN A 31 3.40 -8.36 -0.47
C ASN A 31 4.39 -9.13 0.39
N ARG A 32 5.64 -9.33 -0.05
CA ARG A 32 6.67 -9.97 0.78
C ARG A 32 6.96 -9.18 2.06
N ILE A 33 7.08 -7.86 1.96
CA ILE A 33 7.24 -7.00 3.14
C ILE A 33 6.02 -7.12 4.07
N LYS A 34 4.81 -7.13 3.50
CA LYS A 34 3.56 -7.26 4.25
C LYS A 34 3.44 -8.61 4.98
N GLU A 35 3.86 -9.69 4.34
CA GLU A 35 3.88 -11.04 4.93
C GLU A 35 4.85 -11.08 6.11
N ILE A 36 6.12 -10.72 5.90
CA ILE A 36 7.16 -10.74 6.95
C ILE A 36 6.76 -9.85 8.13
N ARG A 37 6.30 -8.62 7.87
CA ARG A 37 5.89 -7.71 8.97
C ARG A 37 4.68 -8.27 9.74
N SER A 38 3.74 -8.95 9.07
CA SER A 38 2.57 -9.52 9.73
C SER A 38 2.95 -10.71 10.61
N GLU A 39 3.89 -11.53 10.16
CA GLU A 39 4.48 -12.62 10.96
C GLU A 39 5.19 -12.11 12.22
N LEU A 40 5.86 -10.95 12.12
CA LEU A 40 6.53 -10.29 13.24
C LEU A 40 5.60 -9.41 14.11
N GLY A 41 4.32 -9.29 13.76
CA GLY A 41 3.38 -8.41 14.47
C GLY A 41 3.66 -6.90 14.31
N ILE A 42 4.42 -6.52 13.27
CA ILE A 42 4.81 -5.14 12.97
C ILE A 42 3.71 -4.46 12.14
N SER A 43 3.21 -3.34 12.65
CA SER A 43 2.14 -2.57 12.02
C SER A 43 2.65 -1.67 10.89
N GLN A 44 1.73 -1.15 10.07
CA GLN A 44 2.08 -0.12 9.06
C GLN A 44 2.63 1.16 9.71
N VAL A 45 2.18 1.49 10.93
CA VAL A 45 2.63 2.66 11.67
C VAL A 45 4.08 2.48 12.12
N ASP A 46 4.47 1.28 12.53
CA ASP A 46 5.85 1.00 12.95
C ASP A 46 6.84 1.18 11.79
N ILE A 47 6.47 0.72 10.59
CA ILE A 47 7.26 0.98 9.37
C ILE A 47 7.33 2.48 9.08
N ALA A 48 6.21 3.19 9.21
CA ALA A 48 6.17 4.63 8.96
C ALA A 48 7.10 5.41 9.90
N VAL A 49 7.06 5.07 11.20
CA VAL A 49 7.95 5.64 12.22
C VAL A 49 9.41 5.31 11.93
N HIS A 50 9.71 4.06 11.59
CA HIS A 50 11.08 3.64 11.29
C HIS A 50 11.68 4.35 10.07
N LEU A 51 10.85 4.62 9.05
CA LEU A 51 11.27 5.31 7.83
C LEU A 51 11.20 6.84 7.92
N ASP A 52 10.74 7.40 9.05
CA ASP A 52 10.45 8.82 9.21
C ASP A 52 9.51 9.37 8.11
N VAL A 53 8.40 8.66 7.87
CA VAL A 53 7.36 9.02 6.90
C VAL A 53 5.98 9.01 7.53
N SER A 54 4.99 9.62 6.86
CA SER A 54 3.60 9.57 7.33
C SER A 54 3.02 8.16 7.27
N SER A 55 2.15 7.80 8.21
CA SER A 55 1.39 6.54 8.17
C SER A 55 0.55 6.41 6.89
N GLY A 56 0.03 7.53 6.38
CA GLY A 56 -0.68 7.61 5.11
C GLY A 56 0.19 7.20 3.90
N PHE A 57 1.50 7.46 3.94
CA PHE A 57 2.42 7.00 2.90
C PHE A 57 2.44 5.46 2.82
N ILE A 58 2.58 4.77 3.96
CA ILE A 58 2.56 3.30 4.00
C ILE A 58 1.18 2.75 3.56
N GLY A 59 0.10 3.40 3.98
CA GLY A 59 -1.25 3.06 3.52
C GLY A 59 -1.43 3.18 2.00
N GLN A 60 -0.84 4.20 1.38
CA GLN A 60 -0.83 4.34 -0.09
C GLN A 60 0.05 3.31 -0.78
N VAL A 61 1.19 2.94 -0.17
CA VAL A 61 2.07 1.89 -0.70
C VAL A 61 1.33 0.56 -0.78
N GLU A 62 0.66 0.15 0.30
CA GLU A 62 -0.06 -1.13 0.35
C GLU A 62 -1.44 -1.10 -0.34
N SER A 63 -1.90 0.07 -0.80
CA SER A 63 -3.19 0.22 -1.46
C SER A 63 -3.08 0.11 -2.99
N PRO A 64 -4.04 -0.58 -3.65
CA PRO A 64 -4.07 -0.65 -5.11
C PRO A 64 -4.47 0.65 -5.80
N ASN A 65 -5.05 1.58 -5.05
CA ASN A 65 -5.59 2.83 -5.58
C ASN A 65 -4.52 3.91 -5.80
N TYR A 66 -3.26 3.64 -5.43
CA TYR A 66 -2.17 4.61 -5.51
C TYR A 66 -0.94 4.03 -6.22
N ARG A 67 -0.17 4.90 -6.89
CA ARG A 67 1.12 4.56 -7.54
C ARG A 67 2.31 4.54 -6.56
N THR A 68 2.13 5.08 -5.37
CA THR A 68 3.17 5.23 -4.34
C THR A 68 3.83 3.90 -4.01
N LYS A 69 5.15 3.82 -4.01
CA LYS A 69 5.90 2.57 -3.77
C LYS A 69 7.16 2.79 -2.97
N TYR A 70 7.73 1.71 -2.45
CA TYR A 70 9.02 1.74 -1.78
C TYR A 70 10.15 2.07 -2.76
N LYS A 71 11.08 2.93 -2.32
CA LYS A 71 12.36 3.15 -2.98
C LYS A 71 13.38 2.15 -2.46
N THR A 72 14.47 1.93 -3.16
CA THR A 72 15.57 1.04 -2.73
C THR A 72 16.12 1.38 -1.34
N ALA A 73 16.22 2.67 -1.01
CA ALA A 73 16.59 3.12 0.33
C ALA A 73 15.60 2.63 1.41
N HIS A 74 14.29 2.70 1.14
CA HIS A 74 13.28 2.21 2.08
C HIS A 74 13.40 0.70 2.28
N LEU A 75 13.68 -0.07 1.21
CA LEU A 75 13.87 -1.51 1.32
C LEU A 75 15.01 -1.85 2.28
N ASN A 76 16.14 -1.14 2.19
CA ASN A 76 17.26 -1.37 3.09
C ASN A 76 16.90 -1.11 4.57
N GLU A 77 16.21 0.00 4.86
CA GLU A 77 15.80 0.30 6.23
C GLU A 77 14.72 -0.67 6.74
N ILE A 78 13.73 -1.01 5.91
CA ILE A 78 12.74 -2.03 6.24
C ILE A 78 13.42 -3.38 6.54
N ALA A 79 14.44 -3.77 5.80
CA ALA A 79 15.19 -5.01 6.06
C ALA A 79 15.85 -5.00 7.44
N LYS A 80 16.37 -3.85 7.90
CA LYS A 80 16.89 -3.70 9.26
C LYS A 80 15.79 -3.85 10.30
N LEU A 81 14.64 -3.21 10.10
CA LEU A 81 13.48 -3.32 11.00
C LEU A 81 12.95 -4.76 11.11
N LEU A 82 12.86 -5.45 9.98
CA LEU A 82 12.33 -6.81 9.89
C LEU A 82 13.38 -7.89 10.19
N ASN A 83 14.62 -7.50 10.47
CA ASN A 83 15.76 -8.40 10.71
C ASN A 83 15.92 -9.47 9.62
N CYS A 84 15.77 -9.08 8.35
CA CYS A 84 15.90 -9.96 7.19
C CYS A 84 16.82 -9.35 6.13
N SER A 85 17.12 -10.11 5.07
CA SER A 85 17.90 -9.60 3.95
C SER A 85 17.00 -8.81 3.00
N PRO A 86 17.43 -7.66 2.46
CA PRO A 86 16.65 -6.95 1.44
C PRO A 86 16.45 -7.77 0.16
N LYS A 87 17.22 -8.85 -0.04
CA LYS A 87 17.00 -9.82 -1.13
C LYS A 87 15.70 -10.60 -0.95
N ASP A 88 15.24 -10.79 0.29
CA ASP A 88 14.04 -11.58 0.63
C ASP A 88 12.75 -10.91 0.13
N PHE A 89 12.84 -9.64 -0.29
CA PHE A 89 11.73 -8.91 -0.89
C PHE A 89 11.59 -9.14 -2.39
N TRP A 90 12.60 -9.69 -3.06
CA TRP A 90 12.65 -9.78 -4.52
C TRP A 90 12.30 -11.19 -5.03
N PRO A 91 11.70 -11.30 -6.23
CA PRO A 91 11.47 -12.60 -6.85
C PRO A 91 12.78 -13.19 -7.37
N GLU A 92 12.91 -14.52 -7.29
CA GLU A 92 14.09 -15.23 -7.82
C GLU A 92 14.17 -15.23 -9.35
N LYS A 93 13.02 -15.10 -10.02
CA LYS A 93 12.88 -15.08 -11.48
C LYS A 93 12.10 -13.85 -11.93
N PRO A 94 12.29 -13.36 -13.18
CA PRO A 94 11.48 -12.28 -13.74
C PRO A 94 9.98 -12.61 -13.75
N LEU A 95 9.12 -11.58 -13.61
CA LEU A 95 7.65 -11.69 -13.50
C LEU A 95 6.89 -11.01 -14.65
#